data_AF-A0A8X7RQG0-F1
#
_entry.id   AF-A0A8X7RQG0-F1
#
_cell.length_a   1.000
_cell.length_b   1.000
_cell.length_c   1.000
_cell.angle_alpha   90.00
_cell.angle_beta   90.00
_cell.angle_gamma   90.00
#
_symmetry.space_group_name_H-M   'P 1'
#
loop_
_entity.id
_entity.type
_entity.pdbx_description
1 polymer ?
#
loop_
_entity_poly.entity_id
_entity_poly.type
_entity_poly.pdbx_seq_one_letter_code
_entity_poly.pdbx_strand_id
1 'polypeptide(L)'
;MVVLSQHVALDNHLSVIPTCKPVPVPVVDLTDPEAKTLIVKACEEFGFFKVVNHGVRPDLMTRLEQEAVGFFALPQSLKNQAGPPEPYGYGSKRIGPNGDVGWIEYILLNANPQLTSPKTSAIFRQTPQIFREAVEEYMKEVKKVTCKVLEMVTEGLGIEPRDTLSKMVRDEKSDSCLRMNHYPTAEEEVEKVLFLLKLDGRGVIEIGVMVDKNSHMRYLLVSSFF
;
A
#
# COMPACT_ATOMS: atom_id res chain seq x y z
N MET A 1 -3.98 9.21 -3.16
CA MET A 1 -4.07 10.49 -3.91
C MET A 1 -3.48 10.26 -5.29
N VAL A 2 -4.32 10.02 -6.31
CA VAL A 2 -3.88 10.06 -7.71
C VAL A 2 -4.20 11.46 -8.18
N VAL A 3 -3.17 12.26 -8.43
CA VAL A 3 -3.35 13.58 -9.04
C VAL A 3 -3.67 13.33 -10.51
N LEU A 4 -4.87 13.73 -10.93
CA LEU A 4 -5.28 13.75 -12.33
C LEU A 4 -4.32 14.65 -13.10
N SER A 5 -3.41 14.07 -13.88
CA SER A 5 -2.72 14.81 -14.92
C SER A 5 -3.64 14.86 -16.12
N GLN A 6 -4.44 15.91 -16.23
CA GLN A 6 -5.09 16.24 -17.50
C GLN A 6 -3.99 16.47 -18.54
N HIS A 7 -4.21 15.98 -19.76
CA HIS A 7 -3.31 16.21 -20.90
C HIS A 7 -3.21 17.72 -21.16
N VAL A 8 -2.17 18.36 -20.63
CA VAL A 8 -1.74 19.69 -21.05
C VAL A 8 -0.59 19.49 -22.02
N ALA A 9 -0.72 20.09 -23.21
CA ALA A 9 0.32 20.10 -24.22
C ALA A 9 1.65 20.58 -23.62
N LEU A 10 2.75 19.96 -24.07
CA LEU A 10 4.13 20.30 -23.69
C LEU A 10 4.43 21.77 -24.03
N ASP A 11 4.28 22.66 -23.06
CA ASP A 11 4.96 23.95 -23.01
C ASP A 11 5.76 24.02 -21.70
N ASN A 12 7.04 24.37 -21.83
CA ASN A 12 8.13 24.27 -20.85
C ASN A 12 8.01 25.19 -19.61
N HIS A 13 6.88 25.22 -18.92
CA HIS A 13 6.73 25.99 -17.68
C HIS A 13 5.90 25.25 -16.61
N LEU A 14 6.42 24.14 -16.11
CA LEU A 14 6.07 23.69 -14.76
C LEU A 14 6.83 24.57 -13.76
N SER A 15 6.23 25.70 -13.37
CA SER A 15 6.67 26.44 -12.21
C SER A 15 6.43 25.57 -10.98
N VAL A 16 7.51 25.07 -10.38
CA VAL A 16 7.48 24.50 -9.03
C VAL A 16 6.92 25.59 -8.12
N ILE A 17 5.66 25.42 -7.69
CA ILE A 17 5.02 26.36 -6.76
C ILE A 17 5.88 26.38 -5.49
N PRO A 18 6.31 27.56 -5.01
CA PRO A 18 7.13 27.66 -3.81
C PRO A 18 6.47 26.95 -2.64
N THR A 19 7.24 26.02 -2.07
CA THR A 19 6.90 25.03 -1.06
C THR A 19 6.00 25.56 0.07
N CYS A 20 4.80 24.98 0.22
CA CYS A 20 4.18 24.91 1.53
C CYS A 20 5.20 24.30 2.50
N LYS A 21 5.45 24.94 3.65
CA LYS A 21 6.28 24.32 4.69
C LYS A 21 5.67 22.94 4.98
N PRO A 22 6.39 21.83 4.79
CA PRO A 22 5.82 20.51 4.99
C PRO A 22 5.42 20.39 6.47
N VAL A 23 4.12 20.27 6.73
CA VAL A 23 3.63 19.95 8.07
C VAL A 23 4.13 18.53 8.38
N PRO A 24 4.81 18.30 9.51
CA PRO A 24 5.28 16.98 9.86
C PRO A 24 4.12 16.00 9.92
N VAL A 25 4.27 14.84 9.27
CA VAL A 25 3.28 13.76 9.37
C VAL A 25 3.22 13.27 10.83
N PRO A 26 2.03 13.17 11.44
CA PRO A 26 1.91 12.61 12.79
C PRO A 26 2.50 11.20 12.87
N VAL A 27 3.24 10.92 13.94
CA VAL A 27 3.81 9.60 14.21
C VAL A 27 3.17 9.04 15.46
N VAL A 28 2.63 7.83 15.37
CA VAL A 28 1.98 7.10 16.48
C VAL A 28 2.80 5.85 16.78
N ASP A 29 3.24 5.73 18.02
CA ASP A 29 3.81 4.49 18.58
C ASP A 29 2.68 3.60 19.11
N LEU A 30 2.50 2.38 18.58
CA LEU A 30 1.44 1.47 19.03
C LEU A 30 1.67 0.84 20.42
N THR A 31 2.79 1.16 21.08
CA THR A 31 3.10 0.76 22.45
C THR A 31 2.85 1.89 23.45
N ASP A 32 2.58 3.11 22.98
CA ASP A 32 2.22 4.25 23.82
C ASP A 32 0.82 4.03 24.43
N PRO A 33 0.65 4.18 25.75
CA PRO A 33 -0.68 4.15 26.39
C PRO A 33 -1.69 5.13 25.79
N GLU A 34 -1.23 6.26 25.25
CA GLU A 34 -2.04 7.31 24.63
C GLU A 34 -2.19 7.12 23.10
N ALA A 35 -1.74 5.99 22.54
CA ALA A 35 -1.80 5.73 21.10
C ALA A 35 -3.20 5.94 20.52
N LYS A 36 -4.26 5.51 21.22
CA LYS A 36 -5.65 5.70 20.77
C LYS A 36 -6.03 7.17 20.62
N THR A 37 -5.63 8.01 21.57
CA THR A 37 -5.90 9.46 21.56
C THR A 37 -5.15 10.12 20.40
N LEU A 38 -3.88 9.75 20.21
CA LEU A 38 -3.04 10.25 19.11
C LEU A 38 -3.57 9.83 17.74
N ILE A 39 -4.06 8.59 17.59
CA ILE A 39 -4.67 8.08 16.37
C ILE A 39 -5.92 8.88 16.02
N VAL A 40 -6.85 9.04 16.97
CA VAL A 40 -8.09 9.80 16.72
C VAL A 40 -7.78 11.23 16.29
N LYS A 41 -6.90 11.91 17.02
CA LYS A 41 -6.47 13.27 16.68
C LYS A 41 -5.87 13.35 15.27
N ALA A 42 -5.00 12.40 14.90
CA ALA A 42 -4.39 12.40 13.57
C ALA A 42 -5.40 12.06 12.46
N CYS A 43 -6.38 11.20 12.74
CA CYS A 43 -7.51 10.93 11.84
C CYS A 43 -8.35 12.20 11.60
N GLU A 44 -8.64 12.99 12.64
CA GLU A 44 -9.43 14.22 12.57
C GLU A 44 -8.70 15.35 11.85
N GLU A 45 -7.42 15.58 12.19
CA GLU A 45 -6.65 16.71 11.68
C GLU A 45 -6.06 16.47 10.28
N PHE A 46 -5.63 15.23 9.99
CA PHE A 46 -4.90 14.90 8.77
C PHE A 46 -5.59 13.82 7.93
N GLY A 47 -6.32 12.91 8.57
CA GLY A 47 -6.85 11.71 7.92
C GLY A 47 -5.76 10.73 7.48
N PHE A 48 -4.55 10.86 8.03
CA PHE A 48 -3.42 9.94 7.90
C PHE A 48 -2.35 10.17 8.97
N PHE A 49 -1.58 9.12 9.30
CA PHE A 49 -0.48 9.17 10.27
C PHE A 49 0.45 7.98 10.10
N LYS A 50 1.74 8.18 10.39
CA LYS A 50 2.75 7.11 10.42
C LYS A 50 2.59 6.29 11.70
N VAL A 51 2.76 4.98 11.58
CA VAL A 51 2.79 4.04 12.70
C VAL A 51 4.21 3.53 12.91
N VAL A 52 4.65 3.45 14.16
CA VAL A 52 5.91 2.82 14.58
C VAL A 52 5.64 1.76 15.66
N ASN A 53 6.62 0.88 15.89
CA ASN A 53 6.50 -0.23 16.84
C ASN A 53 5.25 -1.11 16.61
N HIS A 54 4.92 -1.32 15.32
CA HIS A 54 3.75 -2.09 14.88
C HIS A 54 3.91 -3.61 14.98
N GLY A 55 5.14 -4.12 15.16
CA GLY A 55 5.42 -5.54 15.37
C GLY A 55 5.58 -6.39 14.09
N VAL A 56 5.47 -5.78 12.90
CA VAL A 56 5.79 -6.47 11.63
C VAL A 56 7.30 -6.59 11.52
N ARG A 57 7.81 -7.82 11.30
CA ARG A 57 9.26 -8.03 11.31
C ARG A 57 9.94 -7.32 10.12
N PRO A 58 11.04 -6.59 10.34
CA PRO A 58 11.79 -5.93 9.26
C PRO A 58 12.28 -6.88 8.17
N ASP A 59 12.73 -8.08 8.54
CA ASP A 59 13.26 -9.07 7.60
C ASP A 59 12.20 -9.60 6.62
N LEU A 60 10.93 -9.68 7.06
CA LEU A 60 9.81 -10.03 6.19
C LEU A 60 9.57 -8.96 5.12
N MET A 61 9.60 -7.68 5.51
CA MET A 61 9.44 -6.56 4.57
C MET A 61 10.58 -6.52 3.56
N THR A 62 11.83 -6.69 4.01
CA THR A 62 13.00 -6.75 3.13
C THR A 62 12.94 -7.92 2.16
N ARG A 63 12.51 -9.10 2.61
CA ARG A 63 12.37 -10.28 1.75
C ARG A 63 11.30 -10.08 0.68
N LEU A 64 10.12 -9.58 1.07
CA LEU A 64 9.04 -9.29 0.14
C LEU A 64 9.48 -8.28 -0.94
N GLU A 65 10.20 -7.23 -0.53
CA GLU A 65 10.78 -6.25 -1.43
C GLU A 65 11.76 -6.88 -2.43
N GLN A 66 12.72 -7.68 -1.95
CA GLN A 66 13.73 -8.33 -2.81
C GLN A 66 13.09 -9.23 -3.88
N GLU A 67 12.08 -10.01 -3.50
CA GLU A 67 11.38 -10.88 -4.42
C GLU A 67 10.50 -10.09 -5.41
N ALA A 68 9.87 -8.99 -4.97
CA ALA A 68 9.14 -8.08 -5.85
C ALA A 68 10.08 -7.43 -6.89
N VAL A 69 11.27 -6.99 -6.48
CA VAL A 69 12.32 -6.49 -7.40
C VAL A 69 12.64 -7.54 -8.46
N GLY A 70 12.81 -8.80 -8.05
CA GLY A 70 13.06 -9.92 -8.96
C GLY A 70 11.97 -10.07 -10.02
N PHE A 71 10.70 -9.96 -9.65
CA PHE A 71 9.59 -9.96 -10.61
C PHE A 71 9.63 -8.78 -11.57
N PHE A 72 9.82 -7.55 -11.08
CA PHE A 72 9.83 -6.36 -11.93
C PHE A 72 11.02 -6.29 -12.88
N ALA A 73 12.13 -6.97 -12.55
CA ALA A 73 13.29 -7.12 -13.41
C ALA A 73 13.08 -8.12 -14.57
N LEU A 74 12.00 -8.90 -14.58
CA LEU A 74 11.69 -9.81 -15.68
C LEU A 74 11.45 -9.04 -17.00
N PRO A 75 11.74 -9.67 -18.16
CA PRO A 75 11.38 -9.11 -19.47
C PRO A 75 9.89 -8.76 -19.54
N GLN A 76 9.57 -7.64 -20.20
CA GLN A 76 8.20 -7.14 -20.33
C GLN A 76 7.23 -8.21 -20.88
N SER A 77 7.70 -9.05 -21.81
CA SER A 77 6.91 -10.15 -22.38
C SER A 77 6.47 -11.18 -21.35
N LEU A 78 7.28 -11.47 -20.33
CA LEU A 78 6.91 -12.35 -19.23
C LEU A 78 5.93 -11.66 -18.29
N LYS A 79 6.23 -10.41 -17.87
CA LYS A 79 5.34 -9.62 -17.00
C LYS A 79 3.94 -9.45 -17.60
N ASN A 80 3.84 -9.27 -18.92
CA ASN A 80 2.56 -9.14 -19.63
C ASN A 80 1.68 -10.41 -19.57
N GLN A 81 2.28 -11.61 -19.38
CA GLN A 81 1.49 -12.85 -19.21
C GLN A 81 0.72 -12.87 -17.88
N ALA A 82 1.14 -12.06 -16.92
CA ALA A 82 0.46 -11.87 -15.65
C ALA A 82 -0.57 -10.72 -15.67
N GLY A 83 -0.73 -10.00 -16.78
CA GLY A 83 -1.68 -8.88 -16.90
C GLY A 83 -2.89 -9.20 -17.78
N PRO A 84 -3.80 -8.22 -18.00
CA PRO A 84 -3.94 -6.96 -17.25
C PRO A 84 -4.50 -7.18 -15.82
N PRO A 85 -4.41 -6.22 -14.89
CA PRO A 85 -4.79 -6.42 -13.48
C PRO A 85 -6.31 -6.29 -13.28
N GLU A 86 -7.05 -7.25 -13.84
CA GLU A 86 -8.52 -7.30 -13.87
C GLU A 86 -8.98 -8.70 -13.45
N PRO A 87 -9.47 -8.90 -12.21
CA PRO A 87 -9.37 -7.98 -11.07
C PRO A 87 -7.98 -7.93 -10.42
N TYR A 88 -7.13 -8.94 -10.67
CA TYR A 88 -5.79 -9.08 -10.09
C TYR A 88 -4.78 -9.45 -11.18
N GLY A 89 -3.51 -9.12 -10.97
CA GLY A 89 -2.44 -9.37 -11.92
C GLY A 89 -1.43 -8.23 -12.01
N TYR A 90 -0.64 -8.24 -13.07
CA TYR A 90 0.34 -7.21 -13.39
C TYR A 90 -0.28 -6.08 -14.22
N GLY A 91 0.04 -4.83 -13.86
CA GLY A 91 -0.32 -3.61 -14.59
C GLY A 91 0.90 -2.78 -14.94
N SER A 92 0.83 -2.09 -16.09
CA SER A 92 1.84 -1.15 -16.54
C SER A 92 1.17 0.11 -17.07
N LYS A 93 1.57 1.26 -16.52
CA LYS A 93 1.08 2.62 -16.81
C LYS A 93 -0.39 2.88 -16.51
N ARG A 94 -1.31 2.12 -17.10
CA ARG A 94 -2.76 2.28 -16.90
C ARG A 94 -3.13 1.96 -15.44
N ILE A 95 -3.91 2.83 -14.80
CA ILE A 95 -4.40 2.68 -13.43
C ILE A 95 -5.93 2.67 -13.47
N GLY A 96 -6.53 1.52 -13.14
CA GLY A 96 -7.98 1.39 -13.14
C GLY A 96 -8.64 1.54 -14.54
N PRO A 97 -9.98 1.57 -14.59
CA PRO A 97 -10.74 1.52 -15.85
C PRO A 97 -10.92 2.90 -16.51
N ASN A 98 -10.71 3.99 -15.78
CA ASN A 98 -11.13 5.35 -16.20
C ASN A 98 -10.11 6.07 -17.09
N GLY A 99 -9.09 5.38 -17.58
CA GLY A 99 -8.07 5.96 -18.46
C GLY A 99 -6.94 6.68 -17.73
N ASP A 100 -6.86 6.59 -16.40
CA ASP A 100 -5.72 7.14 -15.66
C ASP A 100 -4.43 6.42 -16.06
N VAL A 101 -3.35 7.20 -16.22
CA VAL A 101 -2.02 6.70 -16.56
C VAL A 101 -0.98 7.30 -15.62
N GLY A 102 0.02 6.51 -15.27
CA GLY A 102 1.15 6.96 -14.45
C GLY A 102 2.46 6.35 -14.92
N TRP A 103 3.57 6.91 -14.41
CA TRP A 103 4.89 6.32 -14.58
C TRP A 103 5.11 5.21 -13.54
N ILE A 104 4.38 4.12 -13.72
CA ILE A 104 4.27 3.04 -12.73
C ILE A 104 4.09 1.71 -13.42
N GLU A 105 4.66 0.67 -12.84
CA GLU A 105 4.19 -0.69 -13.02
C GLU A 105 3.85 -1.30 -11.65
N TYR A 106 2.95 -2.25 -11.60
CA TYR A 106 2.47 -2.77 -10.32
C TYR A 106 1.94 -4.19 -10.41
N ILE A 107 1.94 -4.86 -9.27
CA ILE A 107 1.26 -6.14 -9.07
C ILE A 107 0.06 -5.88 -8.16
N LEU A 108 -1.09 -6.45 -8.48
CA LEU A 108 -2.29 -6.45 -7.64
C LEU A 108 -2.66 -7.90 -7.31
N LEU A 109 -2.69 -8.25 -6.02
CA LEU A 109 -3.00 -9.59 -5.50
C LEU A 109 -4.20 -9.52 -4.55
N ASN A 110 -5.05 -10.53 -4.57
CA ASN A 110 -6.07 -10.70 -3.54
C ASN A 110 -5.42 -11.13 -2.21
N ALA A 111 -5.87 -10.58 -1.09
CA ALA A 111 -5.39 -10.95 0.24
C ALA A 111 -5.87 -12.34 0.68
N ASN A 112 -6.99 -12.82 0.14
CA ASN A 112 -7.51 -14.15 0.36
C ASN A 112 -6.84 -15.13 -0.62
N PRO A 113 -5.97 -16.04 -0.14
CA PRO A 113 -5.25 -16.98 -1.00
C PRO A 113 -6.17 -17.97 -1.73
N GLN A 114 -7.39 -18.19 -1.23
CA GLN A 114 -8.39 -19.05 -1.88
C GLN A 114 -8.95 -18.42 -3.16
N LEU A 115 -8.87 -17.09 -3.29
CA LEU A 115 -9.36 -16.33 -4.45
C LEU A 115 -8.24 -16.05 -5.45
N THR A 116 -7.48 -17.10 -5.80
CA THR A 116 -6.35 -16.99 -6.73
C THR A 116 -6.82 -16.95 -8.18
N SER A 117 -6.54 -15.83 -8.87
CA SER A 117 -6.80 -15.71 -10.31
C SER A 117 -5.74 -16.45 -11.16
N PRO A 118 -6.03 -16.81 -12.43
CA PRO A 118 -5.02 -17.35 -13.34
C PRO A 118 -3.79 -16.43 -13.52
N LYS A 119 -4.01 -15.11 -13.48
CA LYS A 119 -2.96 -14.08 -13.58
C LYS A 119 -2.09 -14.03 -12.33
N THR A 120 -2.70 -14.11 -11.15
CA THR A 120 -2.00 -14.30 -9.87
C THR A 120 -1.18 -15.59 -9.89
N SER A 121 -1.73 -16.67 -10.44
CA SER A 121 -0.98 -17.92 -10.62
C SER A 121 0.22 -17.75 -11.56
N ALA A 122 0.09 -16.96 -12.63
CA ALA A 122 1.20 -16.68 -13.54
C ALA A 122 2.35 -15.94 -12.82
N ILE A 123 2.02 -14.95 -11.97
CA ILE A 123 3.02 -14.26 -11.13
C ILE A 123 3.78 -15.28 -10.26
N PHE A 124 3.06 -16.17 -9.57
CA PHE A 124 3.67 -17.18 -8.70
C PHE A 124 4.44 -18.27 -9.44
N ARG A 125 4.19 -18.50 -10.74
CA ARG A 125 5.01 -19.39 -11.57
C ARG A 125 6.28 -18.71 -12.07
N GLN A 126 6.26 -17.38 -12.18
CA GLN A 126 7.38 -16.56 -12.64
C GLN A 126 8.32 -16.13 -11.50
N THR A 127 7.95 -16.44 -10.26
CA THR A 127 8.70 -16.07 -9.04
C THR A 127 9.06 -17.32 -8.24
N PRO A 128 10.13 -17.28 -7.42
CA PRO A 128 10.43 -18.38 -6.52
C PRO A 128 9.33 -18.55 -5.47
N GLN A 129 9.19 -19.77 -4.92
CA GLN A 129 8.19 -20.11 -3.91
C GLN A 129 8.21 -19.17 -2.69
N ILE A 130 9.40 -18.68 -2.32
CA ILE A 130 9.61 -17.75 -1.21
C ILE A 130 8.85 -16.42 -1.39
N PHE A 131 8.56 -15.99 -2.63
CA PHE A 131 7.77 -14.79 -2.89
C PHE A 131 6.33 -14.96 -2.42
N ARG A 132 5.71 -16.10 -2.74
CA ARG A 132 4.35 -16.41 -2.28
C ARG A 132 4.28 -16.46 -0.76
N GLU A 133 5.24 -17.14 -0.13
CA GLU A 133 5.32 -17.24 1.33
C GLU A 133 5.48 -15.86 1.97
N ALA A 134 6.33 -14.99 1.42
CA ALA A 134 6.51 -13.62 1.89
C ALA A 134 5.23 -12.79 1.72
N VAL A 135 4.50 -12.91 0.61
CA VAL A 135 3.21 -12.23 0.39
C VAL A 135 2.18 -12.66 1.42
N GLU A 136 2.03 -13.97 1.64
CA GLU A 136 1.05 -14.52 2.58
C GLU A 136 1.36 -14.14 4.03
N GLU A 137 2.64 -14.25 4.45
CA GLU A 137 3.09 -13.85 5.78
C GLU A 137 2.90 -12.34 5.99
N TYR A 138 3.28 -11.51 4.99
CA TYR A 138 3.13 -10.06 5.06
C TYR A 138 1.66 -9.63 5.19
N MET A 139 0.77 -10.17 4.35
CA MET A 139 -0.65 -9.82 4.40
C MET A 139 -1.30 -10.21 5.72
N LYS A 140 -0.90 -11.36 6.29
CA LYS A 140 -1.35 -11.77 7.62
C LYS A 140 -0.89 -10.80 8.71
N GLU A 141 0.38 -10.40 8.72
CA GLU A 141 0.91 -9.49 9.74
C GLU A 141 0.33 -8.08 9.60
N VAL A 142 0.24 -7.54 8.39
CA VAL A 142 -0.37 -6.22 8.15
C VAL A 142 -1.85 -6.22 8.53
N LYS A 143 -2.61 -7.27 8.20
CA LYS A 143 -4.02 -7.40 8.61
C LYS A 143 -4.19 -7.33 10.12
N LYS A 144 -3.30 -7.93 10.91
CA LYS A 144 -3.30 -7.82 12.38
C LYS A 144 -3.06 -6.39 12.84
N VAL A 145 -2.09 -5.69 12.24
CA VAL A 145 -1.83 -4.27 12.53
C VAL A 145 -3.04 -3.42 12.20
N THR A 146 -3.67 -3.62 11.03
CA THR A 146 -4.92 -2.93 10.64
C THR A 146 -6.00 -3.12 11.69
N CYS A 147 -6.25 -4.36 12.12
CA CYS A 147 -7.25 -4.65 13.15
C CYS A 147 -6.93 -3.93 14.47
N LYS A 148 -5.67 -3.98 14.91
CA LYS A 148 -5.23 -3.32 16.15
C LYS A 148 -5.46 -1.81 16.09
N VAL A 149 -5.11 -1.16 14.96
CA VAL A 149 -5.34 0.27 14.77
C VAL A 149 -6.82 0.60 14.74
N LEU A 150 -7.65 -0.18 14.05
CA LEU A 150 -9.09 0.03 14.00
C LEU A 150 -9.77 -0.10 15.37
N GLU A 151 -9.33 -1.06 16.16
CA GLU A 151 -9.82 -1.23 17.54
C GLU A 151 -9.43 -0.03 18.42
N MET A 152 -8.23 0.55 18.23
CA MET A 152 -7.86 1.79 18.91
C MET A 152 -8.68 2.99 18.45
N VAL A 153 -9.04 3.05 17.15
CA VAL A 153 -9.94 4.09 16.61
C VAL A 153 -11.30 3.99 17.27
N THR A 154 -11.93 2.81 17.27
CA THR A 154 -13.25 2.63 17.90
C THR A 154 -13.21 2.92 19.39
N GLU A 155 -12.15 2.50 20.09
CA GLU A 155 -11.98 2.75 21.52
C GLU A 155 -11.79 4.26 21.80
N GLY A 156 -10.96 4.95 21.03
CA GLY A 156 -10.75 6.39 21.16
C GLY A 156 -11.99 7.22 20.82
N LEU A 157 -12.88 6.70 19.98
CA LEU A 157 -14.18 7.31 19.65
C LEU A 157 -15.32 6.88 20.58
N GLY A 158 -15.07 5.98 21.53
CA GLY A 158 -16.11 5.44 22.43
C GLY A 158 -17.18 4.58 21.73
N ILE A 159 -16.82 3.94 20.62
CA ILE A 159 -17.69 3.04 19.85
C ILE A 159 -17.59 1.61 20.40
N GLU A 160 -18.73 1.02 20.77
CA GLU A 160 -18.83 -0.36 21.24
C GLU A 160 -19.67 -1.23 20.28
N PRO A 161 -19.30 -2.51 20.05
CA PRO A 161 -18.11 -3.18 20.58
C PRO A 161 -16.80 -2.67 19.96
N ARG A 162 -15.69 -2.74 20.70
CA ARG A 162 -14.32 -2.37 20.25
C ARG A 162 -13.90 -3.00 18.92
N ASP A 163 -14.46 -4.14 18.51
CA ASP A 163 -14.11 -4.79 17.26
C ASP A 163 -14.99 -4.36 16.07
N THR A 164 -15.90 -3.38 16.25
CA THR A 164 -16.91 -2.96 15.25
C THR A 164 -16.33 -2.71 13.86
N LEU A 165 -15.19 -2.03 13.76
CA LEU A 165 -14.51 -1.80 12.48
C LEU A 165 -13.61 -2.97 12.09
N SER A 166 -12.86 -3.52 13.04
CA SER A 166 -11.90 -4.60 12.76
C SER A 166 -12.55 -5.87 12.24
N LYS A 167 -13.79 -6.17 12.63
CA LYS A 167 -14.53 -7.36 12.17
C LYS A 167 -14.79 -7.36 10.67
N MET A 168 -14.97 -6.18 10.07
CA MET A 168 -15.15 -6.03 8.62
C MET A 168 -13.89 -6.47 7.87
N VAL A 169 -12.72 -6.06 8.37
CA VAL A 169 -11.43 -6.48 7.85
C VAL A 169 -11.16 -7.96 8.14
N ARG A 170 -11.51 -8.46 9.32
CA ARG A 170 -11.26 -9.86 9.73
C ARG A 170 -12.03 -10.89 8.90
N ASP A 171 -13.21 -10.53 8.39
CA ASP A 171 -14.04 -11.41 7.57
C ASP A 171 -13.21 -12.04 6.42
N GLU A 172 -13.37 -13.33 6.20
CA GLU A 172 -12.70 -14.05 5.11
C GLU A 172 -13.19 -13.58 3.73
N LYS A 173 -14.39 -13.00 3.70
CA LYS A 173 -15.00 -12.36 2.54
C LYS A 173 -14.65 -10.87 2.41
N SER A 174 -13.82 -10.32 3.30
CA SER A 174 -13.31 -8.95 3.16
C SER A 174 -12.62 -8.80 1.80
N ASP A 175 -12.90 -7.73 1.07
CA ASP A 175 -12.30 -7.52 -0.25
C ASP A 175 -10.93 -6.86 -0.12
N SER A 176 -10.00 -7.54 0.56
CA SER A 176 -8.67 -7.02 0.81
C SER A 176 -7.71 -7.36 -0.32
N CYS A 177 -6.78 -6.46 -0.65
CA CYS A 177 -5.77 -6.68 -1.67
C CYS A 177 -4.39 -6.11 -1.30
N LEU A 178 -3.35 -6.70 -1.89
CA LEU A 178 -1.99 -6.19 -1.88
C LEU A 178 -1.66 -5.60 -3.25
N ARG A 179 -1.25 -4.34 -3.26
CA ARG A 179 -0.70 -3.68 -4.44
C ARG A 179 0.78 -3.38 -4.20
N MET A 180 1.64 -3.91 -5.06
CA MET A 180 3.08 -3.61 -5.04
C MET A 180 3.38 -2.69 -6.21
N ASN A 181 3.68 -1.44 -5.94
CA ASN A 181 4.00 -0.44 -6.95
C ASN A 181 5.51 -0.35 -7.13
N HIS A 182 5.95 -0.39 -8.38
CA HIS A 182 7.31 -0.08 -8.81
C HIS A 182 7.26 1.19 -9.65
N TYR A 183 7.99 2.21 -9.22
CA TYR A 183 8.18 3.44 -9.98
C TYR A 183 9.57 3.40 -10.61
N PRO A 184 9.68 3.11 -11.92
CA PRO A 184 10.95 3.14 -12.62
C PRO A 184 11.57 4.53 -12.48
N THR A 185 12.88 4.61 -12.25
CA THR A 185 13.57 5.83 -11.86
C THR A 185 13.24 6.99 -12.81
N ALA A 186 12.75 8.09 -12.24
CA ALA A 186 13.02 9.44 -12.70
C ALA A 186 13.96 10.05 -11.65
N GLU A 187 14.99 10.76 -12.08
CA GLU A 187 15.98 11.42 -11.23
C GLU A 187 15.28 12.25 -10.14
N GLU A 188 15.28 11.78 -8.90
CA GLU A 188 15.19 12.55 -7.65
C GLU A 188 15.07 11.58 -6.47
N GLU A 189 15.34 12.04 -5.26
CA GLU A 189 15.27 11.27 -4.01
C GLU A 189 13.98 11.62 -3.25
N VAL A 190 13.27 10.64 -2.67
CA VAL A 190 12.14 10.91 -1.77
C VAL A 190 12.19 9.93 -0.60
N GLU A 191 12.51 10.49 0.56
CA GLU A 191 12.62 9.79 1.82
C GLU A 191 11.23 9.55 2.46
N LYS A 192 11.03 8.33 3.01
CA LYS A 192 10.32 7.97 4.27
C LYS A 192 9.28 6.84 4.14
N VAL A 193 9.43 5.85 5.04
CA VAL A 193 8.39 4.87 5.39
C VAL A 193 7.15 5.58 5.90
N LEU A 194 6.03 5.36 5.22
CA LEU A 194 4.76 5.97 5.51
C LEU A 194 3.66 4.91 5.54
N PHE A 195 3.35 4.44 6.75
CA PHE A 195 2.03 3.90 7.05
C PHE A 195 1.06 5.05 6.82
N LEU A 196 0.28 5.02 5.75
CA LEU A 196 -0.85 5.92 5.57
C LEU A 196 -2.09 5.10 5.84
N LEU A 197 -2.72 5.32 6.99
CA LEU A 197 -4.11 4.93 7.18
C LEU A 197 -5.00 6.01 6.56
N LYS A 198 -5.51 5.76 5.34
CA LYS A 198 -6.57 6.61 4.78
C LYS A 198 -7.90 5.92 5.04
N LEU A 199 -8.79 6.61 5.73
CA LEU A 199 -10.22 6.31 5.76
C LEU A 199 -10.87 7.21 4.70
N ASP A 200 -11.38 6.62 3.62
CA ASP A 200 -12.27 7.35 2.71
C ASP A 200 -13.74 7.10 3.08
N GLY A 201 -14.64 7.99 2.65
CA GLY A 201 -16.08 7.86 2.91
C GLY A 201 -16.73 6.62 2.26
N ARG A 202 -15.94 5.74 1.63
CA ARG A 202 -16.39 4.46 1.05
C ARG A 202 -15.97 3.26 1.91
N GLY A 203 -15.38 3.49 3.09
CA GLY A 203 -14.99 2.42 4.02
C GLY A 203 -13.64 1.79 3.73
N VAL A 204 -12.84 2.36 2.83
CA VAL A 204 -11.51 1.82 2.50
C VAL A 204 -10.52 2.21 3.58
N ILE A 205 -9.76 1.23 4.06
CA ILE A 205 -8.55 1.44 4.87
C ILE A 205 -7.36 1.06 4.02
N GLU A 206 -6.55 2.04 3.68
CA GLU A 206 -5.25 1.78 3.06
C GLU A 206 -4.19 1.68 4.15
N ILE A 207 -3.20 0.82 3.95
CA ILE A 207 -1.94 0.82 4.67
C ILE A 207 -0.83 0.83 3.64
N GLY A 208 -0.18 1.98 3.48
CA GLY A 208 1.05 2.11 2.71
C GLY A 208 2.27 1.62 3.50
N VAL A 209 3.21 0.98 2.83
CA VAL A 209 4.60 0.87 3.29
C VAL A 209 5.45 1.36 2.13
N MET A 210 6.05 2.52 2.31
CA MET A 210 7.00 3.09 1.35
C MET A 210 8.39 2.58 1.69
N VAL A 211 9.06 1.99 0.72
CA VAL A 211 10.44 1.53 0.85
C VAL A 211 11.29 2.40 -0.06
N ASP A 212 12.20 3.15 0.55
CA ASP A 212 13.19 3.97 -0.14
C ASP A 212 14.58 3.37 0.10
N LYS A 213 15.30 3.12 -0.99
CA LYS A 213 16.74 2.83 -0.97
C LYS A 213 17.41 3.85 -1.86
N ASN A 214 18.43 4.50 -1.30
CA ASN A 214 19.30 5.47 -1.98
C ASN A 214 19.39 5.22 -3.49
N SER A 215 18.85 6.19 -4.22
CA SER A 215 19.17 6.55 -5.60
C SER A 215 18.64 5.69 -6.76
N HIS A 216 18.02 4.52 -6.58
CA HIS A 216 17.70 3.69 -7.78
C HIS A 216 16.31 3.03 -7.91
N MET A 217 15.55 2.81 -6.83
CA MET A 217 14.24 2.14 -6.94
C MET A 217 13.29 2.58 -5.83
N ARG A 218 12.08 3.02 -6.20
CA ARG A 218 11.02 3.39 -5.25
C ARG A 218 9.92 2.33 -5.30
N TYR A 219 9.69 1.67 -4.16
CA TYR A 219 8.59 0.74 -3.99
C TYR A 219 7.54 1.30 -3.03
N LEU A 220 6.27 1.19 -3.42
CA LEU A 220 5.16 1.46 -2.52
C LEU A 220 4.30 0.20 -2.44
N LEU A 221 4.37 -0.48 -1.30
CA LEU A 221 3.44 -1.54 -0.95
C LEU A 221 2.18 -0.86 -0.41
N VAL A 222 1.06 -0.97 -1.11
CA VAL A 222 -0.24 -0.50 -0.62
C VAL A 222 -1.07 -1.74 -0.33
N SER A 223 -1.39 -1.96 0.93
CA SER A 223 -2.41 -2.94 1.31
C SER A 223 -3.72 -2.18 1.47
N SER A 224 -4.75 -2.59 0.73
CA SER A 224 -6.09 -1.98 0.83
C SER A 224 -7.02 -3.02 1.45
N PHE A 225 -7.77 -2.61 2.46
CA PHE A 225 -8.76 -3.44 3.14
C PHE A 225 -10.13 -2.78 2.95
N PHE A 226 -11.10 -3.58 2.48
CA PHE A 226 -12.48 -3.20 2.19
C PHE A 226 -13.44 -4.07 3.02
#